data_AF-C6HDS5-F1
#
_entry.id   AF-C6HDS5-F1
#
_cell.length_a   1.000
_cell.length_b   1.000
_cell.length_c   1.000
_cell.angle_alpha   90.00
_cell.angle_beta   90.00
_cell.angle_gamma   90.00
#
_symmetry.space_group_name_H-M   'P 1'
#
loop_
_entity.id
_entity.type
_entity.pdbx_description
1 polymer ?
#
loop_
_entity_poly.entity_id
_entity_poly.type
_entity_poly.pdbx_seq_one_letter_code
_entity_poly.pdbx_strand_id
1 'polypeptide(L)'
;MFPPEGTVMHKFLTNRGIHVWISMSVLISLATFTFTTNFKHTSPFAHLLPSWSQLLTHPIDTVSQAMAVLKMHADHQTLETAEKRKKRTDDVEKRRAYRRAHGLEKEEGEEVVEEGVRAAEGEGERVAVAAADGQVVVDGAGGEGEAVQGGRRPIKKWLGIW
;
A
#
# COMPACT_ATOMS: atom_id res chain seq x y z
N MET A 1 25.41 42.85 14.45
CA MET A 1 26.71 42.50 13.85
C MET A 1 26.77 41.00 13.70
N PHE A 2 27.18 40.48 12.54
CA PHE A 2 27.41 39.05 12.40
C PHE A 2 28.60 38.66 13.29
N PRO A 3 28.54 37.54 14.02
CA PRO A 3 29.64 37.11 14.86
C PRO A 3 30.89 36.85 14.00
N PRO A 4 32.09 37.18 14.52
CA PRO A 4 33.33 37.10 13.77
C PRO A 4 33.60 35.67 13.29
N GLU A 5 34.26 35.59 12.13
CA GLU A 5 34.61 34.34 11.47
C GLU A 5 35.55 33.53 12.39
N GLY A 6 35.20 32.26 12.63
CA GLY A 6 35.91 31.38 13.56
C GLY A 6 35.14 31.07 14.85
N THR A 7 34.12 31.86 15.20
CA THR A 7 33.23 31.54 16.34
C THR A 7 32.28 30.38 16.02
N VAL A 8 31.92 29.58 17.03
CA VAL A 8 30.92 28.49 16.90
C VAL A 8 29.57 29.03 16.41
N MET A 9 29.19 30.23 16.83
CA MET A 9 27.96 30.90 16.39
C MET A 9 27.97 31.19 14.88
N HIS A 10 29.09 31.69 14.34
CA HIS A 10 29.22 31.91 12.90
C HIS A 10 29.11 30.60 12.10
N LYS A 11 29.73 29.51 12.60
CA LYS A 11 29.67 28.18 11.96
C LYS A 11 28.27 27.58 12.00
N PHE A 12 27.52 27.79 13.09
CA PHE A 12 26.14 27.32 13.21
C PHE A 12 25.23 28.00 12.20
N LEU A 13 25.26 29.36 12.11
CA LEU A 13 24.38 30.10 11.20
C LEU A 13 24.71 29.90 9.71
N THR A 14 25.98 29.80 9.34
CA THR A 14 26.39 29.76 7.93
C THR A 14 26.38 28.34 7.34
N ASN A 15 26.47 27.29 8.17
CA ASN A 15 26.59 25.92 7.69
C ASN A 15 25.22 25.25 7.45
N ARG A 16 24.88 25.06 6.17
CA ARG A 16 23.66 24.37 5.75
C ARG A 16 23.60 22.90 6.20
N GLY A 17 24.75 22.23 6.29
CA GLY A 17 24.83 20.83 6.72
C GLY A 17 24.37 20.63 8.17
N ILE A 18 24.72 21.56 9.07
CA ILE A 18 24.30 21.50 10.48
C ILE A 18 22.78 21.64 10.60
N HIS A 19 22.19 22.59 9.88
CA HIS A 19 20.74 22.79 9.88
C HIS A 19 19.98 21.58 9.32
N VAL A 20 20.49 20.98 8.24
CA VAL A 20 19.90 19.76 7.67
C VAL A 20 20.02 18.61 8.65
N TRP A 21 21.18 18.41 9.27
CA TRP A 21 21.38 17.35 10.26
C TRP A 21 20.43 17.50 11.45
N ILE A 22 20.33 18.70 12.03
CA ILE A 22 19.46 18.97 13.18
C ILE A 22 17.99 18.76 12.79
N SER A 23 17.53 19.41 11.72
CA SER A 23 16.13 19.28 11.29
C SER A 23 15.78 17.83 10.94
N MET A 24 16.67 17.12 10.24
CA MET A 24 16.51 15.70 9.92
C MET A 24 16.44 14.85 11.19
N SER A 25 17.34 15.04 12.15
CA SER A 25 17.34 14.27 13.40
C SER A 25 16.07 14.49 14.23
N VAL A 26 15.58 15.73 14.31
CA VAL A 26 14.34 16.06 15.00
C VAL A 26 13.15 15.40 14.30
N LEU A 27 13.06 15.50 12.97
CA LEU A 27 11.99 14.86 12.19
C LEU A 27 12.00 13.35 12.33
N ILE A 28 13.17 12.71 12.26
CA ILE A 28 13.32 11.25 12.44
C ILE A 28 12.91 10.83 13.85
N SER A 29 13.32 11.59 14.88
CA SER A 29 12.96 11.28 16.26
C SER A 29 11.45 11.39 16.50
N LEU A 30 10.80 12.43 15.97
CA LEU A 30 9.35 12.62 16.08
C LEU A 30 8.60 11.56 15.28
N ALA A 31 9.06 11.21 14.07
CA ALA A 31 8.49 10.14 13.26
C ALA A 31 8.57 8.78 13.99
N THR A 32 9.73 8.45 14.58
CA THR A 32 9.91 7.20 15.33
C THR A 32 9.06 7.17 16.60
N PHE A 33 8.96 8.30 17.31
CA PHE A 33 8.16 8.43 18.53
C PHE A 33 6.65 8.27 18.24
N THR A 34 6.16 8.98 17.22
CA THR A 34 4.75 8.90 16.80
C THR A 34 4.42 7.51 16.25
N PHE A 35 5.30 6.92 15.43
CA PHE A 35 5.17 5.55 14.96
C PHE A 35 5.06 4.54 16.12
N THR A 36 5.99 4.61 17.08
CA THR A 36 6.00 3.69 18.22
C THR A 36 4.76 3.86 19.09
N THR A 37 4.31 5.09 19.29
CA THR A 37 3.09 5.39 20.07
C THR A 37 1.84 4.86 19.37
N ASN A 38 1.74 5.08 18.05
CA ASN A 38 0.63 4.56 17.25
C ASN A 38 0.63 3.02 17.24
N PHE A 39 1.80 2.40 17.08
CA PHE A 39 1.93 0.94 17.11
C PHE A 39 1.48 0.36 18.45
N LYS A 40 1.85 0.98 19.58
CA LYS A 40 1.38 0.55 20.90
C LYS A 40 -0.14 0.65 21.08
N HIS A 41 -0.80 1.59 20.39
CA HIS A 41 -2.24 1.79 20.47
C HIS A 41 -3.02 0.87 19.53
N THR A 42 -2.47 0.56 18.36
CA THR A 42 -3.17 -0.19 17.29
C THR A 42 -2.82 -1.67 17.25
N SER A 43 -1.63 -2.04 17.73
CA SER A 43 -1.15 -3.42 17.64
C SER A 43 -1.50 -4.23 18.89
N PRO A 44 -2.10 -5.43 18.74
CA PRO A 44 -2.34 -6.35 19.86
C PRO A 44 -1.03 -6.90 20.45
N PHE A 45 0.09 -6.79 19.74
CA PHE A 45 1.41 -7.31 20.14
C PHE A 45 2.27 -6.27 20.89
N ALA A 46 1.68 -5.15 21.34
CA ALA A 46 2.39 -4.08 22.02
C ALA A 46 3.15 -4.53 23.27
N HIS A 47 2.64 -5.55 23.97
CA HIS A 47 3.24 -6.10 25.19
C HIS A 47 4.53 -6.90 24.94
N LEU A 48 4.79 -7.33 23.70
CA LEU A 48 5.98 -8.09 23.32
C LEU A 48 7.16 -7.19 22.92
N LEU A 49 6.96 -5.87 22.93
CA LEU A 49 8.03 -4.92 22.63
C LEU A 49 9.07 -4.90 23.75
N PRO A 50 10.36 -4.91 23.41
CA PRO A 50 11.42 -4.78 24.40
C PRO A 50 11.38 -3.41 25.09
N SER A 51 11.85 -3.38 26.34
CA SER A 51 11.94 -2.14 27.12
C SER A 51 12.96 -1.18 26.50
N TRP A 52 12.70 0.14 26.60
CA TRP A 52 13.63 1.17 26.11
C TRP A 52 15.01 1.11 26.79
N SER A 53 15.08 0.62 28.04
CA SER A 53 16.34 0.42 28.76
C SER A 53 17.21 -0.69 28.18
N GLN A 54 16.60 -1.69 27.54
CA GLN A 54 17.34 -2.80 26.92
C GLN A 54 18.10 -2.36 25.67
N LEU A 55 17.69 -1.25 25.05
CA LEU A 55 18.36 -0.64 23.91
C LEU A 55 19.78 -0.15 24.25
N LEU A 56 20.04 0.19 25.53
CA LEU A 56 21.37 0.61 26.01
C LEU A 56 22.31 -0.57 26.31
N THR A 57 21.76 -1.74 26.64
CA THR A 57 22.54 -2.92 27.03
C THR A 57 22.76 -3.87 25.87
N HIS A 58 21.71 -4.14 25.08
CA HIS A 58 21.73 -5.03 23.93
C HIS A 58 21.00 -4.38 22.73
N PRO A 59 21.64 -3.43 22.03
CA PRO A 59 20.98 -2.65 20.97
C PRO A 59 20.55 -3.51 19.79
N ILE A 60 21.39 -4.47 19.38
CA ILE A 60 21.13 -5.32 18.21
C ILE A 60 19.95 -6.26 18.47
N ASP A 61 19.93 -6.90 19.65
CA ASP A 61 18.86 -7.83 20.03
C ASP A 61 17.52 -7.10 20.22
N THR A 62 17.57 -5.89 20.78
CA THR A 62 16.38 -5.05 20.94
C THR A 62 15.76 -4.70 19.59
N VAL A 63 16.58 -4.33 18.60
CA VAL A 63 16.11 -4.01 17.24
C VAL A 63 15.57 -5.26 16.54
N SER A 64 16.27 -6.40 16.62
CA SER A 64 15.80 -7.64 16.00
C SER A 64 14.47 -8.11 16.58
N GLN A 65 14.30 -8.01 17.90
CA GLN A 65 13.05 -8.32 18.58
C GLN A 65 11.93 -7.35 18.18
N ALA A 66 12.21 -6.04 18.10
CA ALA A 66 11.22 -5.07 17.62
C ALA A 66 10.79 -5.38 16.18
N MET A 67 11.73 -5.73 15.29
CA MET A 67 11.43 -6.13 13.91
C MET A 67 10.60 -7.41 13.84
N ALA A 68 10.86 -8.39 14.71
CA ALA A 68 10.05 -9.61 14.79
C ALA A 68 8.60 -9.31 15.20
N VAL A 69 8.41 -8.41 16.17
CA VAL A 69 7.06 -7.96 16.60
C VAL A 69 6.35 -7.19 15.48
N LEU A 70 7.06 -6.33 14.76
CA LEU A 70 6.52 -5.64 13.57
C LEU A 70 6.10 -6.64 12.49
N LYS A 71 6.91 -7.67 12.23
CA LYS A 71 6.56 -8.73 11.28
C LYS A 71 5.28 -9.46 11.69
N MET A 72 5.16 -9.83 12.96
CA MET A 72 3.95 -10.49 13.47
C MET A 72 2.70 -9.61 13.36
N HIS A 73 2.83 -8.30 13.59
CA HIS A 73 1.74 -7.35 13.33
C HIS A 73 1.35 -7.31 11.85
N ALA A 74 2.32 -7.28 10.94
CA ALA A 74 2.06 -7.30 9.50
C ALA A 74 1.42 -8.62 9.04
N ASP A 75 1.87 -9.75 9.58
CA ASP A 75 1.31 -11.07 9.31
C ASP A 75 -0.16 -11.12 9.78
N HIS A 76 -0.47 -10.59 10.97
CA HIS A 76 -1.83 -10.50 11.49
C HIS A 76 -2.74 -9.62 10.62
N GLN A 77 -2.28 -8.44 10.20
CA GLN A 77 -3.03 -7.56 9.29
C GLN A 77 -3.31 -8.23 7.93
N THR A 78 -2.35 -9.02 7.45
CA THR A 78 -2.51 -9.80 6.21
C THR A 78 -3.57 -10.87 6.36
N LEU A 79 -3.56 -11.61 7.47
CA LEU A 79 -4.57 -12.62 7.78
C LEU A 79 -5.97 -12.01 7.90
N GLU A 80 -6.13 -10.93 8.67
CA GLU A 80 -7.42 -10.24 8.79
C GLU A 80 -7.94 -9.76 7.42
N THR A 81 -7.05 -9.26 6.57
CA THR A 81 -7.43 -8.80 5.23
C THR A 81 -7.82 -9.97 4.33
N ALA A 82 -7.11 -11.09 4.41
CA ALA A 82 -7.44 -12.31 3.68
C ALA A 82 -8.80 -12.87 4.12
N GLU A 83 -9.09 -12.88 5.42
CA GLU A 83 -10.38 -13.29 5.97
C GLU A 83 -11.52 -12.38 5.52
N LYS A 84 -11.31 -11.06 5.53
CA LYS A 84 -12.29 -10.08 5.00
C LYS A 84 -12.58 -10.32 3.51
N ARG A 85 -11.55 -10.59 2.71
CA ARG A 85 -11.70 -10.91 1.28
C ARG A 85 -12.46 -12.22 1.08
N LYS A 86 -12.12 -13.26 1.83
CA LYS A 86 -12.80 -14.56 1.79
C LYS A 86 -14.28 -14.43 2.14
N LYS A 87 -14.61 -13.68 3.20
CA LYS A 87 -16.02 -13.43 3.56
C LYS A 87 -16.80 -12.77 2.42
N ARG A 88 -16.18 -11.81 1.72
CA ARG A 88 -16.80 -11.14 0.58
C ARG A 88 -17.02 -12.10 -0.60
N THR A 89 -16.07 -12.98 -0.90
CA THR A 89 -16.23 -13.98 -1.97
C THR A 89 -17.29 -15.01 -1.60
N ASP A 90 -17.29 -15.50 -0.36
CA ASP A 90 -18.29 -16.45 0.14
C ASP A 90 -19.71 -15.87 0.05
N ASP A 91 -19.88 -14.58 0.38
CA ASP A 91 -21.17 -13.89 0.28
C ASP A 91 -21.62 -13.73 -1.19
N VAL A 92 -20.71 -13.48 -2.13
CA VAL A 92 -21.02 -13.43 -3.57
C VAL A 92 -21.38 -14.81 -4.10
N GLU A 93 -20.65 -15.85 -3.71
CA GLU A 93 -20.90 -17.23 -4.11
C GLU A 93 -22.25 -17.74 -3.59
N LYS A 94 -22.60 -17.44 -2.33
CA LYS A 94 -23.92 -17.75 -1.77
C LYS A 94 -25.03 -17.07 -2.57
N ARG A 95 -24.86 -15.79 -2.93
CA ARG A 95 -25.83 -15.07 -3.77
C ARG A 95 -25.95 -15.71 -5.15
N ARG A 96 -24.84 -16.12 -5.76
CA ARG A 96 -24.84 -16.83 -7.05
C ARG A 96 -25.52 -18.20 -6.95
N ALA A 97 -25.24 -18.96 -5.89
CA ALA A 97 -25.88 -20.25 -5.63
C ALA A 97 -27.40 -20.09 -5.40
N TYR A 98 -27.82 -19.08 -4.65
CA TYR A 98 -29.23 -18.75 -4.45
C TYR A 98 -29.94 -18.44 -5.77
N ARG A 99 -29.33 -17.61 -6.64
CA ARG A 99 -29.88 -17.30 -7.97
C ARG A 99 -30.03 -18.53 -8.86
N ARG A 100 -29.00 -19.39 -8.91
CA ARG A 100 -29.04 -20.65 -9.65
C ARG A 100 -30.16 -21.57 -9.17
N ALA A 101 -30.29 -21.76 -7.86
CA ALA A 101 -31.30 -22.65 -7.28
C ALA A 101 -32.74 -22.16 -7.49
N HIS A 102 -32.95 -20.85 -7.61
CA HIS A 102 -34.27 -20.25 -7.84
C HIS A 102 -34.53 -19.92 -9.33
N GLY A 103 -33.68 -20.36 -10.26
CA GLY A 103 -33.86 -20.13 -11.69
C GLY A 103 -33.76 -18.65 -12.10
N LEU A 104 -33.11 -17.81 -11.30
CA LEU A 104 -32.87 -16.38 -11.56
C LEU A 104 -31.50 -16.13 -12.20
N GLU A 105 -30.82 -17.17 -12.72
CA GLU A 105 -29.71 -16.95 -13.66
C GLU A 105 -30.30 -16.41 -14.96
N LYS A 106 -30.41 -15.10 -15.06
CA LYS A 106 -30.48 -14.43 -16.36
C LYS A 106 -29.17 -14.77 -17.09
N GLU A 107 -29.26 -15.16 -18.36
CA GLU A 107 -28.16 -15.56 -19.24
C GLU A 107 -27.17 -14.40 -19.54
N GLU A 108 -26.64 -13.76 -18.51
CA GLU A 108 -25.67 -12.65 -18.60
C GLU A 108 -24.30 -13.12 -19.11
N GLY A 109 -24.11 -14.43 -19.33
CA GLY A 109 -22.93 -14.99 -19.98
C GLY A 109 -23.01 -15.08 -21.51
N GLU A 110 -24.21 -15.01 -22.08
CA GLU A 110 -24.42 -15.11 -23.54
C GLU A 110 -24.64 -13.73 -24.17
N GLU A 111 -25.33 -12.82 -23.46
CA GLU A 111 -25.56 -11.44 -23.93
C GLU A 111 -24.29 -10.56 -23.96
N VAL A 112 -23.35 -10.75 -23.02
CA VAL A 112 -22.11 -9.94 -22.97
C VAL A 112 -21.12 -10.33 -24.07
N VAL A 113 -21.17 -11.58 -24.55
CA VAL A 113 -20.33 -12.03 -25.68
C VAL A 113 -20.91 -11.53 -27.02
N GLU A 114 -22.24 -11.53 -27.18
CA GLU A 114 -22.91 -10.95 -28.36
C GLU A 114 -22.73 -9.42 -28.45
N GLU A 115 -22.82 -8.70 -27.33
CA GLU A 115 -22.66 -7.23 -27.30
C GLU A 115 -21.20 -6.80 -27.56
N GLY A 116 -20.22 -7.59 -27.13
CA GLY A 116 -18.80 -7.36 -27.41
C GLY A 116 -18.40 -7.57 -28.88
N VAL A 117 -19.09 -8.48 -29.59
CA VAL A 117 -18.85 -8.74 -31.03
C VAL A 117 -19.58 -7.72 -31.90
N ARG A 118 -20.80 -7.29 -31.52
CA ARG A 118 -21.53 -6.21 -32.23
C ARG A 118 -20.92 -4.82 -32.03
N ALA A 119 -20.29 -4.55 -30.88
CA ALA A 119 -19.62 -3.27 -30.63
C ALA A 119 -18.30 -3.09 -31.40
N ALA A 120 -17.78 -4.13 -32.06
CA ALA A 120 -16.55 -4.05 -32.85
C ALA A 120 -16.76 -3.54 -34.30
N GLU A 121 -18.00 -3.51 -34.80
CA GLU A 121 -18.32 -3.03 -36.17
C GLU A 121 -18.95 -1.63 -36.23
N GLY A 122 -19.15 -0.94 -35.10
CA GLY A 122 -19.83 0.35 -35.05
C GLY A 122 -19.00 1.44 -34.36
N GLU A 123 -18.88 2.59 -35.02
CA GLU A 123 -18.07 3.74 -34.64
C GLU A 123 -18.30 4.24 -33.19
N GLY A 124 -17.22 4.29 -32.42
CA GLY A 124 -16.84 5.41 -31.54
C GLY A 124 -17.83 5.98 -30.53
N GLU A 125 -18.08 5.30 -29.40
CA GLU A 125 -18.33 6.00 -28.13
C GLU A 125 -17.85 5.20 -26.92
N ARG A 126 -16.98 5.81 -26.11
CA ARG A 126 -16.32 5.15 -24.96
C ARG A 126 -17.16 5.33 -23.70
N VAL A 127 -18.04 4.39 -23.40
CA VAL A 127 -18.68 4.33 -22.08
C VAL A 127 -17.72 3.65 -21.10
N ALA A 128 -17.13 4.47 -20.22
CA ALA A 128 -16.28 4.00 -19.15
C ALA A 128 -17.13 3.46 -17.99
N VAL A 129 -17.27 2.15 -17.88
CA VAL A 129 -17.73 1.53 -16.63
C VAL A 129 -16.52 1.40 -15.70
N ALA A 130 -16.53 2.20 -14.63
CA ALA A 130 -15.53 2.15 -13.59
C ALA A 130 -15.72 0.90 -12.72
N ALA A 131 -14.97 -0.16 -13.02
CA ALA A 131 -14.75 -1.25 -12.07
C ALA A 131 -13.72 -0.79 -11.03
N ALA A 132 -14.14 -0.74 -9.76
CA ALA A 132 -13.27 -0.49 -8.63
C ALA A 132 -12.35 -1.70 -8.40
N ASP A 133 -11.12 -1.37 -8.01
CA ASP A 133 -10.00 -2.23 -7.63
C ASP A 133 -9.22 -2.91 -8.77
N GLY A 134 -8.13 -2.24 -9.14
CA GLY A 134 -7.10 -2.73 -10.04
C GLY A 134 -6.30 -3.87 -9.42
N GLN A 135 -6.60 -5.09 -9.86
CA GLN A 135 -5.64 -6.18 -9.85
C GLN A 135 -5.99 -7.16 -10.98
N VAL A 136 -5.21 -7.14 -12.06
CA VAL A 136 -5.30 -8.15 -13.12
C VAL A 136 -4.46 -9.34 -12.66
N VAL A 137 -5.13 -10.48 -12.46
CA VAL A 137 -4.49 -11.79 -12.33
C VAL A 137 -4.49 -12.39 -13.73
N VAL A 138 -3.31 -12.73 -14.25
CA VAL A 138 -3.20 -13.56 -15.45
C VAL A 138 -2.57 -14.87 -15.02
N ASP A 139 -3.31 -15.95 -15.22
CA ASP A 139 -2.84 -17.32 -15.06
C ASP A 139 -2.67 -17.94 -16.46
N GLY A 140 -1.58 -18.68 -16.68
CA GLY A 140 -1.48 -19.68 -17.75
C GLY A 140 -0.71 -19.35 -19.05
N ALA A 141 0.62 -19.54 -18.98
CA ALA A 141 1.48 -20.31 -19.90
C ALA A 141 1.42 -20.15 -21.44
N GLY A 142 2.53 -19.63 -21.99
CA GLY A 142 3.28 -20.25 -23.10
C GLY A 142 3.06 -19.69 -24.52
N GLY A 143 4.05 -18.95 -25.04
CA GLY A 143 4.21 -18.70 -26.47
C GLY A 143 4.44 -17.23 -26.89
N GLU A 144 5.67 -16.76 -26.70
CA GLU A 144 6.44 -15.88 -27.61
C GLU A 144 5.69 -14.84 -28.47
N GLY A 145 5.75 -13.57 -28.03
CA GLY A 145 6.13 -12.45 -28.90
C GLY A 145 5.06 -11.67 -29.68
N GLU A 146 4.31 -10.79 -29.00
CA GLU A 146 4.22 -9.36 -29.37
C GLU A 146 3.53 -8.57 -28.25
N ALA A 147 4.27 -7.68 -27.60
CA ALA A 147 3.75 -6.87 -26.50
C ALA A 147 2.86 -5.75 -27.06
N VAL A 148 1.56 -6.01 -27.18
CA VAL A 148 0.56 -4.95 -27.40
C VAL A 148 0.55 -4.04 -26.16
N GLN A 149 1.24 -2.91 -26.26
CA GLN A 149 1.20 -1.82 -25.28
C GLN A 149 -0.21 -1.22 -25.25
N GLY A 150 -1.08 -1.79 -24.42
CA GLY A 150 -2.33 -1.16 -24.02
C GLY A 150 -2.05 0.11 -23.20
N GLY A 151 -2.24 1.27 -23.83
CA GLY A 151 -1.93 2.59 -23.27
C GLY A 151 -2.55 2.84 -21.89
N ARG A 152 -1.70 3.02 -20.89
CA ARG A 152 -2.08 3.46 -19.54
C ARG A 152 -2.68 4.87 -19.65
N ARG A 153 -3.87 5.07 -19.06
CA ARG A 153 -4.53 6.38 -18.99
C ARG A 153 -3.58 7.40 -18.34
N PRO A 154 -3.42 8.60 -18.90
CA PRO A 154 -2.46 9.58 -18.39
C PRO A 154 -2.88 10.04 -16.99
N ILE A 155 -2.07 9.69 -15.99
CA ILE A 155 -2.23 10.15 -14.61
C ILE A 155 -2.03 11.67 -14.63
N LYS A 156 -3.00 12.45 -14.12
CA LYS A 156 -2.87 13.90 -14.00
C LYS A 156 -1.75 14.22 -12.99
N LYS A 157 -0.62 14.68 -13.53
CA LYS A 157 0.60 15.00 -12.80
C LYS A 157 0.44 16.35 -12.10
N TRP A 158 0.14 16.34 -10.80
CA TRP A 158 0.00 17.59 -10.04
C TRP A 158 1.29 18.02 -9.33
N LEU A 159 2.27 17.12 -9.11
CA LEU A 159 3.48 17.44 -8.35
C LEU A 159 4.72 16.66 -8.85
N GLY A 160 5.10 16.85 -10.12
CA GLY A 160 6.48 16.71 -10.61
C GLY A 160 7.31 15.45 -10.30
N ILE A 161 6.73 14.30 -9.93
CA ILE A 161 7.46 13.06 -9.61
C ILE A 161 6.78 11.89 -10.32
N TRP A 162 7.60 11.01 -10.88
CA TRP A 162 7.31 9.91 -11.81
C TRP A 162 6.31 8.88 -11.28
#